data_AF-A0A2V9P7K5-F1
#
_entry.id   AF-A0A2V9P7K5-F1
#
_cell.length_a   1.000
_cell.length_b   1.000
_cell.length_c   1.000
_cell.angle_alpha   90.00
_cell.angle_beta   90.00
_cell.angle_gamma   90.00
#
_symmetry.space_group_name_H-M   'P 1'
#
loop_
_entity.id
_entity.type
_entity.pdbx_description
1 polymer ?
#
loop_
_entity_poly.entity_id
_entity_poly.type
_entity_poly.pdbx_seq_one_letter_code
_entity_poly.pdbx_strand_id
1 'polypeptide(L)'
;DAALTRYQVEAKQSIAEANKAASIANQQAAAANIELALLQSKMAPRRLTKEQQESLASGVKPLAPQLASVWYGAGDKESENFSWDIASALNAAGWRVFSPASTATLAQSGKPFGSTYRLQTGVVVSSTSDEPSVKAADAVVRELSALGFDARKASKTGDRAEPLVVVSVEARPAGAQGDQKLNALSR
;
A
#
# COMPACT_ATOMS: atom_id res chain seq x y z
N ASP A 1 -62.98 6.78 30.76
CA ASP A 1 -61.92 5.78 31.05
C ASP A 1 -61.56 4.82 29.93
N ALA A 2 -62.45 3.95 29.43
CA ALA A 2 -62.05 2.89 28.48
C ALA A 2 -61.34 3.37 27.19
N ALA A 3 -61.73 4.52 26.63
CA ALA A 3 -61.09 5.10 25.45
C ALA A 3 -59.65 5.59 25.72
N LEU A 4 -59.40 6.18 26.89
CA LEU A 4 -58.07 6.65 27.30
C LEU A 4 -57.13 5.46 27.50
N THR A 5 -57.62 4.37 28.10
CA THR A 5 -56.83 3.16 28.31
C THR A 5 -56.44 2.49 26.98
N ARG A 6 -57.35 2.42 26.01
CA ARG A 6 -57.04 1.89 24.66
C ARG A 6 -55.96 2.73 23.97
N TYR A 7 -56.11 4.05 23.99
CA TYR A 7 -55.12 4.96 23.43
C TYR A 7 -53.73 4.79 24.07
N GLN A 8 -53.67 4.62 25.39
CA GLN A 8 -52.40 4.40 26.09
C GLN A 8 -51.73 3.06 25.72
N VAL A 9 -52.52 2.01 25.45
CA VAL A 9 -51.99 0.71 25.00
C VAL A 9 -51.45 0.81 23.58
N GLU A 10 -52.21 1.43 22.66
CA GLU A 10 -51.79 1.64 21.27
C GLU A 10 -50.53 2.52 21.19
N ALA A 11 -50.47 3.60 21.97
CA ALA A 11 -49.29 4.45 22.05
C ALA A 11 -48.07 3.70 22.57
N LYS A 12 -48.23 2.85 23.60
CA LYS A 12 -47.14 2.00 24.12
C LYS A 12 -46.66 0.98 23.08
N GLN A 13 -47.58 0.37 22.33
CA GLN A 13 -47.24 -0.55 21.24
C GLN A 13 -46.46 0.16 20.13
N SER A 14 -46.95 1.33 19.68
CA SER A 14 -46.27 2.13 18.66
C SER A 14 -44.87 2.58 19.10
N ILE A 15 -44.70 3.00 20.37
CA ILE A 15 -43.38 3.34 20.93
C ILE A 15 -42.46 2.11 20.96
N ALA A 16 -42.98 0.94 21.36
CA ALA A 16 -42.18 -0.29 21.40
C ALA A 16 -41.72 -0.72 20.00
N GLU A 17 -42.61 -0.63 19.00
CA GLU A 17 -42.29 -0.92 17.60
C GLU A 17 -41.27 0.09 17.04
N ALA A 18 -41.45 1.38 17.30
CA ALA A 18 -40.51 2.42 16.92
C ALA A 18 -39.13 2.20 17.54
N ASN A 19 -39.06 1.84 18.83
CA ASN A 19 -37.80 1.53 19.51
C ASN A 19 -37.12 0.29 18.93
N LYS A 20 -37.89 -0.75 18.59
CA LYS A 20 -37.35 -1.95 17.94
C LYS A 20 -36.81 -1.64 16.55
N ALA A 21 -37.55 -0.88 15.74
CA ALA A 21 -37.11 -0.44 14.43
C ALA A 21 -35.84 0.42 14.52
N ALA A 22 -35.79 1.36 15.47
CA ALA A 22 -34.62 2.19 15.73
C ALA A 22 -33.41 1.35 16.15
N SER A 23 -33.59 0.35 17.02
CA SER A 23 -32.51 -0.56 17.43
C SER A 23 -31.96 -1.37 16.25
N ILE A 24 -32.83 -1.88 15.38
CA ILE A 24 -32.41 -2.63 14.18
C ILE A 24 -31.66 -1.71 13.21
N ALA A 25 -32.20 -0.52 12.95
CA ALA A 25 -31.56 0.48 12.09
C ALA A 25 -30.17 0.88 12.62
N ASN A 26 -30.03 1.07 13.94
CA ASN A 26 -28.74 1.38 14.57
C ASN A 26 -27.72 0.25 14.40
N GLN A 27 -28.15 -1.01 14.56
CA GLN A 27 -27.27 -2.17 14.35
C GLN A 27 -26.83 -2.28 12.89
N GLN A 28 -27.75 -2.09 11.95
CA GLN A 28 -27.43 -2.10 10.51
C GLN A 28 -26.48 -0.95 10.13
N ALA A 29 -26.71 0.25 10.66
CA ALA A 29 -25.83 1.40 10.44
C ALA A 29 -24.41 1.15 11.01
N ALA A 30 -24.32 0.57 12.21
CA ALA A 30 -23.03 0.22 12.80
C ALA A 30 -22.27 -0.81 11.94
N ALA A 31 -22.96 -1.85 11.45
CA ALA A 31 -22.36 -2.85 10.57
C ALA A 31 -21.89 -2.24 9.23
N ALA A 32 -22.74 -1.41 8.59
CA ALA A 32 -22.42 -0.73 7.34
C ALA A 32 -21.21 0.22 7.50
N ASN A 33 -21.12 0.93 8.62
CA ASN A 33 -19.99 1.82 8.91
C ASN A 33 -18.67 1.05 9.06
N ILE A 34 -18.70 -0.12 9.71
CA ILE A 34 -17.52 -0.99 9.83
C ILE A 34 -17.08 -1.50 8.45
N GLU A 35 -18.02 -1.94 7.63
CA GLU A 35 -17.73 -2.43 6.28
C GLU A 35 -17.18 -1.31 5.38
N LEU A 36 -17.78 -0.11 5.44
CA LEU A 36 -17.30 1.06 4.71
C LEU A 36 -15.87 1.43 5.12
N ALA A 37 -15.57 1.44 6.42
CA ALA A 37 -14.23 1.71 6.92
C ALA A 37 -13.20 0.68 6.41
N LEU A 38 -13.59 -0.59 6.35
CA LEU A 38 -12.75 -1.68 5.83
C LEU A 38 -12.55 -1.58 4.30
N LEU A 39 -13.56 -1.13 3.56
CA LEU A 39 -13.43 -0.87 2.12
C LEU A 39 -12.54 0.33 1.85
N GLN A 40 -12.73 1.44 2.58
CA GLN A 40 -11.91 2.63 2.47
C GLN A 40 -10.44 2.34 2.81
N SER A 41 -10.17 1.52 3.84
CA SER A 41 -8.80 1.14 4.20
C SER A 41 -8.12 0.30 3.11
N LYS A 42 -8.86 -0.59 2.43
CA LYS A 42 -8.37 -1.31 1.24
C LYS A 42 -8.10 -0.40 0.03
N MET A 43 -8.60 0.83 0.03
CA MET A 43 -8.41 1.84 -1.02
C MET A 43 -7.40 2.92 -0.65
N ALA A 44 -6.86 2.89 0.57
CA ALA A 44 -5.90 3.88 1.04
C ALA A 44 -4.62 3.87 0.18
N PRO A 45 -4.08 5.06 -0.16
CA PRO A 45 -2.75 5.21 -0.75
C PRO A 45 -1.67 4.55 0.12
N ARG A 46 -0.68 3.90 -0.51
CA ARG A 46 0.52 3.41 0.18
C ARG A 46 1.32 4.61 0.67
N ARG A 47 1.69 4.59 1.94
CA ARG A 47 2.56 5.56 2.61
C ARG A 47 3.39 4.82 3.65
N LEU A 48 4.63 5.23 3.85
CA LEU A 48 5.39 4.81 5.03
C LEU A 48 5.20 5.85 6.13
N THR A 49 4.78 5.42 7.32
CA THR A 49 4.88 6.27 8.51
C THR A 49 6.34 6.56 8.84
N LYS A 50 6.60 7.52 9.73
CA LYS A 50 7.98 7.83 10.14
C LYS A 50 8.66 6.62 10.78
N GLU A 51 7.93 5.89 11.61
CA GLU A 51 8.41 4.69 12.29
C GLU A 51 8.73 3.58 11.27
N GLN A 52 7.89 3.42 10.24
CA GLN A 52 8.14 2.49 9.14
C GLN A 52 9.36 2.91 8.30
N GLN A 53 9.55 4.21 8.03
CA GLN A 53 10.74 4.73 7.36
C GLN A 53 12.00 4.47 8.19
N GLU A 54 11.95 4.67 9.50
CA GLU A 54 13.06 4.38 10.42
C GLU A 54 13.37 2.88 10.47
N SER A 55 12.34 2.02 10.51
CA SER A 55 12.51 0.56 10.47
C SER A 55 13.17 0.12 9.16
N LEU A 56 12.68 0.61 8.02
CA LEU A 56 13.28 0.35 6.72
C LEU A 56 14.74 0.82 6.68
N ALA A 57 15.00 2.06 7.14
CA ALA A 57 16.33 2.63 7.17
C ALA A 57 17.29 1.79 8.03
N SER A 58 16.87 1.36 9.20
CA SER A 58 17.66 0.53 10.11
C SER A 58 18.00 -0.83 9.49
N GLY A 59 17.03 -1.49 8.84
CA GLY A 59 17.20 -2.80 8.22
C GLY A 59 18.18 -2.80 7.04
N VAL A 60 18.32 -1.68 6.32
CA VAL A 60 19.21 -1.55 5.14
C VAL A 60 20.51 -0.80 5.43
N LYS A 61 20.63 -0.15 6.60
CA LYS A 61 21.84 0.60 7.02
C LYS A 61 23.13 -0.23 6.98
N PRO A 62 23.18 -1.52 7.39
CA PRO A 62 24.41 -2.31 7.34
C PRO A 62 24.98 -2.53 5.94
N LEU A 63 24.19 -2.25 4.89
CA LEU A 63 24.58 -2.43 3.49
C LEU A 63 25.06 -1.12 2.85
N ALA A 64 25.00 0.00 3.57
CA ALA A 64 25.49 1.29 3.11
C ALA A 64 27.03 1.32 3.00
N PRO A 65 27.59 2.14 2.09
CA PRO A 65 26.89 2.96 1.09
C PRO A 65 26.49 2.14 -0.14
N GLN A 66 25.28 2.38 -0.67
CA GLN A 66 24.84 1.91 -1.98
C GLN A 66 24.29 3.09 -2.77
N LEU A 67 24.41 3.02 -4.10
CA LEU A 67 23.70 3.93 -4.98
C LEU A 67 22.30 3.38 -5.24
N ALA A 68 21.27 4.21 -5.06
CA ALA A 68 19.89 3.84 -5.34
C ALA A 68 19.20 4.86 -6.27
N SER A 69 18.39 4.32 -7.18
CA SER A 69 17.55 5.09 -8.08
C SER A 69 16.10 4.64 -7.92
N VAL A 70 15.22 5.58 -7.59
CA VAL A 70 13.80 5.31 -7.34
C VAL A 70 12.97 5.86 -8.48
N TRP A 71 12.10 5.03 -9.05
CA TRP A 71 11.30 5.35 -10.22
C TRP A 71 9.83 5.10 -9.96
N TYR A 72 8.97 5.89 -10.59
CA TYR A 72 7.51 5.69 -10.56
C TYR A 72 6.89 5.95 -11.93
N GLY A 73 5.66 5.49 -12.15
CA GLY A 73 4.91 5.74 -13.38
C GLY A 73 4.49 7.22 -13.51
N ALA A 74 4.75 7.84 -14.66
CA ALA A 74 4.34 9.21 -14.93
C ALA A 74 2.81 9.37 -14.81
N GLY A 75 2.38 10.37 -14.04
CA GLY A 75 0.96 10.62 -13.76
C GLY A 75 0.39 9.88 -12.55
N ASP A 76 1.12 8.92 -11.97
CA ASP A 76 0.71 8.25 -10.75
C ASP A 76 1.21 8.99 -9.50
N LYS A 77 0.35 9.87 -8.97
CA LYS A 77 0.65 10.67 -7.78
C LYS A 77 0.74 9.86 -6.49
N GLU A 78 0.10 8.70 -6.42
CA GLU A 78 0.24 7.83 -5.25
C GLU A 78 1.62 7.19 -5.23
N SER A 79 2.04 6.61 -6.36
CA SER A 79 3.37 6.00 -6.51
C SER A 79 4.49 7.03 -6.36
N GLU A 80 4.28 8.27 -6.82
CA GLU A 80 5.21 9.39 -6.60
C GLU A 80 5.45 9.63 -5.11
N ASN A 81 4.39 9.84 -4.32
CA ASN A 81 4.51 10.09 -2.88
C ASN A 81 5.13 8.91 -2.14
N PHE A 82 4.74 7.68 -2.49
CA PHE A 82 5.32 6.48 -1.87
C PHE A 82 6.81 6.30 -2.24
N SER A 83 7.20 6.67 -3.45
CA SER A 83 8.61 6.70 -3.87
C SER A 83 9.45 7.67 -3.05
N TRP A 84 8.89 8.84 -2.71
CA TRP A 84 9.53 9.82 -1.83
C TRP A 84 9.72 9.30 -0.41
N ASP A 85 8.73 8.60 0.14
CA ASP A 85 8.85 7.96 1.45
C ASP A 85 10.00 6.92 1.45
N ILE A 86 10.08 6.07 0.42
CA ILE A 86 11.15 5.05 0.28
C ILE A 86 12.52 5.72 0.11
N ALA A 87 12.63 6.70 -0.79
CA ALA A 87 13.89 7.40 -1.03
C ALA A 87 14.41 8.10 0.23
N SER A 88 13.50 8.69 1.02
CA SER A 88 13.83 9.33 2.30
C SER A 88 14.41 8.33 3.31
N ALA A 89 13.79 7.15 3.43
CA ALA A 89 14.28 6.08 4.30
C ALA A 89 15.66 5.55 3.87
N LEU A 90 15.85 5.30 2.57
CA LEU A 90 17.15 4.87 2.03
C LEU A 90 18.25 5.91 2.28
N ASN A 91 17.94 7.19 2.07
CA ASN A 91 18.89 8.28 2.34
C ASN A 91 19.23 8.37 3.84
N ALA A 92 18.24 8.22 4.73
CA ALA A 92 18.45 8.16 6.17
C ALA A 92 19.32 6.96 6.61
N ALA A 93 19.33 5.87 5.83
CA ALA A 93 20.20 4.72 6.03
C ALA A 93 21.66 4.96 5.61
N GLY A 94 21.99 6.13 5.06
CA GLY A 94 23.33 6.47 4.56
C GLY A 94 23.60 6.03 3.11
N TRP A 95 22.55 5.68 2.36
CA TRP A 95 22.68 5.38 0.93
C TRP A 95 22.76 6.67 0.12
N ARG A 96 23.40 6.60 -1.06
CA ARG A 96 23.39 7.68 -2.05
C ARG A 96 22.14 7.50 -2.90
N VAL A 97 21.14 8.36 -2.75
CA VAL A 97 19.84 8.18 -3.41
C VAL A 97 19.60 9.32 -4.40
N PHE A 98 19.29 8.97 -5.65
CA PHE A 98 18.77 9.95 -6.60
C PHE A 98 17.34 10.35 -6.22
N SER A 99 16.98 11.61 -6.40
CA SER A 99 15.58 12.05 -6.26
C SER A 99 14.66 11.16 -7.11
N PRO A 100 13.50 10.73 -6.58
CA PRO A 100 12.56 9.92 -7.35
C PRO A 100 12.22 10.56 -8.70
N ALA A 101 12.20 9.74 -9.75
CA ALA A 101 11.97 10.21 -11.11
C ALA A 101 10.81 9.47 -11.77
N SER A 102 9.99 10.20 -12.53
CA SER A 102 8.89 9.61 -13.29
C SER A 102 9.37 8.93 -14.57
N THR A 103 8.79 7.80 -14.91
CA THR A 103 9.01 7.08 -16.17
C THR A 103 7.74 7.07 -17.02
N ALA A 104 7.88 7.25 -18.32
CA ALA A 104 6.79 7.06 -19.27
C ALA A 104 7.17 5.94 -20.23
N THR A 105 6.33 4.92 -20.35
CA THR A 105 6.50 3.86 -21.35
C THR A 105 5.68 4.21 -22.58
N LEU A 106 6.36 4.40 -23.71
CA LEU A 106 5.69 4.59 -25.00
C LEU A 106 5.59 3.24 -25.72
N ALA A 107 4.36 2.77 -25.92
CA ALA A 107 4.12 1.63 -26.78
C ALA A 107 4.25 2.05 -28.25
N GLN A 108 4.97 1.26 -29.05
CA GLN A 108 5.12 1.50 -30.49
C GLN A 108 3.82 1.21 -31.26
N SER A 109 2.99 0.31 -30.74
CA SER A 109 1.70 -0.05 -31.31
C SER A 109 0.80 -0.67 -30.25
N GLY A 110 -0.50 -0.76 -30.54
CA GLY A 110 -1.41 -1.58 -29.75
C GLY A 110 -1.04 -3.06 -29.84
N LYS A 111 -1.28 -3.81 -28.76
CA LYS A 111 -1.18 -5.26 -28.74
C LYS A 111 -2.58 -5.87 -28.79
N PRO A 112 -2.79 -7.06 -29.39
CA PRO A 112 -4.09 -7.72 -29.38
C PRO A 112 -4.67 -7.83 -27.98
N PHE A 113 -5.97 -7.58 -27.83
CA PHE A 113 -6.63 -7.67 -26.53
C PHE A 113 -6.40 -9.06 -25.90
N GLY A 114 -6.00 -9.09 -24.62
CA GLY A 114 -5.68 -10.32 -23.89
C GLY A 114 -4.26 -10.87 -24.13
N SER A 115 -3.47 -10.31 -25.04
CA SER A 115 -2.07 -10.75 -25.28
C SER A 115 -1.04 -10.15 -24.32
N THR A 116 -1.47 -9.20 -23.47
CA THR A 116 -0.61 -8.53 -22.50
C THR A 116 -1.05 -8.84 -21.08
N TYR A 117 -0.06 -9.08 -20.23
CA TYR A 117 -0.28 -9.11 -18.79
C TYR A 117 -0.77 -7.74 -18.31
N ARG A 118 -1.57 -7.76 -17.24
CA ARG A 118 -2.05 -6.56 -16.54
C ARG A 118 -0.87 -5.69 -16.10
N LEU A 119 -1.17 -4.40 -15.85
CA LEU A 119 -0.25 -3.45 -15.23
C LEU A 119 0.51 -4.12 -14.08
N GLN A 120 1.83 -3.93 -14.08
CA GLN A 120 2.65 -4.34 -12.95
C GLN A 120 2.18 -3.59 -11.71
N THR A 121 2.23 -4.25 -10.54
CA THR A 121 1.83 -3.63 -9.28
C THR A 121 2.85 -3.88 -8.18
N GLY A 122 2.83 -3.04 -7.16
CA GLY A 122 3.69 -3.15 -5.97
C GLY A 122 5.03 -2.43 -6.16
N VAL A 123 6.06 -2.90 -5.46
CA VAL A 123 7.43 -2.41 -5.58
C VAL A 123 8.29 -3.48 -6.23
N VAL A 124 8.95 -3.12 -7.32
CA VAL A 124 9.86 -3.99 -8.05
C VAL A 124 11.28 -3.51 -7.84
N VAL A 125 12.11 -4.32 -7.22
CA VAL A 125 13.52 -3.98 -6.94
C VAL A 125 14.43 -4.79 -7.86
N SER A 126 15.34 -4.12 -8.54
CA SER A 126 16.36 -4.74 -9.38
C SER A 126 17.73 -4.18 -9.02
N SER A 127 18.79 -4.84 -9.47
CA SER A 127 20.16 -4.42 -9.21
C SER A 127 21.10 -4.78 -10.34
N THR A 128 22.28 -4.16 -10.32
CA THR A 128 23.46 -4.69 -11.01
C THR A 128 23.84 -6.08 -10.47
N SER A 129 24.68 -6.79 -11.23
CA SER A 129 25.00 -8.20 -10.98
C SER A 129 25.93 -8.46 -9.80
N ASP A 130 26.58 -7.42 -9.26
CA ASP A 130 27.53 -7.53 -8.16
C ASP A 130 26.86 -7.95 -6.86
N GLU A 131 27.58 -8.75 -6.07
CA GLU A 131 27.05 -9.34 -4.85
C GLU A 131 26.54 -8.32 -3.82
N PRO A 132 27.21 -7.18 -3.57
CA PRO A 132 26.70 -6.14 -2.67
C PRO A 132 25.35 -5.59 -3.12
N SER A 133 25.18 -5.22 -4.39
CA SER A 133 23.93 -4.68 -4.92
C SER A 133 22.81 -5.72 -4.92
N VAL A 134 23.13 -6.99 -5.19
CA VAL A 134 22.17 -8.11 -5.10
C VAL A 134 21.65 -8.26 -3.67
N LYS A 135 22.54 -8.26 -2.67
CA LYS A 135 22.19 -8.33 -1.24
C LYS A 135 21.39 -7.11 -0.78
N ALA A 136 21.78 -5.92 -1.26
CA ALA A 136 21.10 -4.66 -1.00
C ALA A 136 19.66 -4.67 -1.53
N ALA A 137 19.46 -5.12 -2.76
CA ALA A 137 18.12 -5.29 -3.33
C ALA A 137 17.28 -6.32 -2.56
N ASP A 138 17.86 -7.45 -2.15
CA ASP A 138 17.16 -8.45 -1.33
C ASP A 138 16.71 -7.88 0.02
N ALA A 139 17.57 -7.08 0.67
CA ALA A 139 17.22 -6.41 1.92
C ALA A 139 16.07 -5.42 1.73
N VAL A 140 16.09 -4.57 0.71
CA VAL A 140 14.99 -3.63 0.44
C VAL A 140 13.66 -4.37 0.22
N VAL A 141 13.66 -5.46 -0.57
CA VAL A 141 12.47 -6.29 -0.79
C VAL A 141 11.98 -6.89 0.54
N ARG A 142 12.89 -7.44 1.34
CA ARG A 142 12.56 -8.05 2.62
C ARG A 142 11.95 -7.03 3.59
N GLU A 143 12.58 -5.88 3.77
CA GLU A 143 12.10 -4.85 4.70
C GLU A 143 10.72 -4.30 4.28
N LEU A 144 10.52 -3.98 2.99
CA LEU A 144 9.22 -3.54 2.49
C LEU A 144 8.13 -4.61 2.65
N SER A 145 8.48 -5.88 2.41
CA SER A 145 7.56 -7.00 2.60
C SER A 145 7.20 -7.22 4.07
N ALA A 146 8.17 -7.06 4.98
CA ALA A 146 7.96 -7.14 6.42
C ALA A 146 7.03 -6.03 6.93
N LEU A 147 7.06 -4.86 6.29
CA LEU A 147 6.13 -3.76 6.53
C LEU A 147 4.76 -3.96 5.86
N GLY A 148 4.51 -5.08 5.20
CA GLY A 148 3.21 -5.41 4.60
C GLY A 148 2.97 -4.83 3.21
N PHE A 149 4.01 -4.34 2.52
CA PHE A 149 3.91 -3.90 1.13
C PHE A 149 4.29 -5.01 0.17
N ASP A 150 3.58 -5.12 -0.95
CA ASP A 150 3.95 -6.07 -2.00
C ASP A 150 5.24 -5.60 -2.66
N ALA A 151 6.35 -6.24 -2.31
CA ALA A 151 7.64 -6.00 -2.91
C ALA A 151 8.21 -7.29 -3.50
N ARG A 152 8.88 -7.19 -4.64
CA ARG A 152 9.52 -8.34 -5.29
C ARG A 152 10.79 -7.95 -6.01
N LYS A 153 11.68 -8.92 -6.14
CA LYS A 153 12.88 -8.79 -6.95
C LYS A 153 12.55 -9.00 -8.43
N ALA A 154 13.12 -8.18 -9.30
CA ALA A 154 13.14 -8.39 -10.74
C ALA A 154 14.49 -8.94 -11.20
N SER A 155 14.54 -9.36 -12.46
CA SER A 155 15.78 -9.72 -13.16
C SER A 155 16.79 -8.57 -13.08
N LYS A 156 18.08 -8.92 -13.03
CA LYS A 156 19.18 -7.95 -12.93
C LYS A 156 19.12 -6.92 -14.06
N THR A 157 19.50 -5.67 -13.79
CA THR A 157 19.51 -4.57 -14.78
C THR A 157 20.67 -4.66 -15.79
N GLY A 158 21.35 -5.80 -15.86
CA GLY A 158 22.60 -5.98 -16.59
C GLY A 158 23.81 -5.40 -15.85
N ASP A 159 24.99 -5.54 -16.46
CA ASP A 159 26.23 -5.02 -15.92
C ASP A 159 26.36 -3.52 -16.24
N ARG A 160 26.54 -2.70 -15.19
CA ARG A 160 26.80 -1.27 -15.28
C ARG A 160 28.18 -0.97 -14.69
N ALA A 161 28.76 0.16 -15.09
CA ALA A 161 30.06 0.60 -14.59
C ALA A 161 30.03 0.96 -13.09
N GLU A 162 28.91 1.49 -12.57
CA GLU A 162 28.70 1.75 -11.14
C GLU A 162 27.61 0.81 -10.59
N PRO A 163 27.86 0.12 -9.46
CA PRO A 163 26.85 -0.68 -8.76
C PRO A 163 25.61 0.14 -8.42
N LEU A 164 24.42 -0.42 -8.66
CA LEU A 164 23.16 0.31 -8.53
C LEU A 164 22.02 -0.60 -8.09
N VAL A 165 21.24 -0.12 -7.13
CA VAL A 165 19.91 -0.66 -6.80
C VAL A 165 18.83 0.22 -7.43
N VAL A 166 17.90 -0.38 -8.16
CA VAL A 166 16.79 0.29 -8.81
C VAL A 166 15.49 -0.14 -8.15
N VAL A 167 14.76 0.83 -7.58
CA VAL A 167 13.45 0.62 -6.97
C VAL A 167 12.39 1.21 -7.87
N SER A 168 11.60 0.38 -8.52
CA SER A 168 10.46 0.80 -9.33
C SER A 168 9.17 0.66 -8.52
N VAL A 169 8.51 1.78 -8.23
CA VAL A 169 7.20 1.81 -7.61
C VAL A 169 6.15 1.78 -8.71
N GLU A 170 5.58 0.59 -8.87
CA GLU A 170 4.50 0.32 -9.81
C GLU A 170 3.15 0.66 -9.18
N ALA A 171 2.09 0.60 -9.99
CA ALA A 171 0.73 0.87 -9.55
C ALA A 171 0.37 0.08 -8.28
N ARG A 172 -0.50 0.66 -7.45
CA ARG A 172 -0.92 0.03 -6.21
C ARG A 172 -1.56 -1.34 -6.45
N PRO A 173 -1.13 -2.41 -5.75
CA PRO A 173 -1.81 -3.70 -5.81
C PRO A 173 -3.27 -3.60 -5.38
N ALA A 174 -4.09 -4.53 -5.86
CA ALA A 174 -5.45 -4.68 -5.35
C ALA A 174 -5.40 -5.25 -3.92
N GLY A 175 -6.20 -4.68 -3.02
CA GLY A 175 -6.32 -5.14 -1.63
C GLY A 175 -5.55 -4.29 -0.62
N ALA A 176 -5.46 -4.80 0.61
CA ALA A 176 -4.79 -4.12 1.70
C ALA A 176 -3.26 -4.12 1.50
N GLN A 177 -2.61 -3.04 1.94
CA GLN A 177 -1.16 -2.85 1.93
C GLN A 177 -0.72 -2.28 3.29
N GLY A 178 0.55 -2.43 3.64
CA GLY A 178 1.08 -1.95 4.91
C GLY A 178 0.53 -2.71 6.12
N ASP A 179 0.35 -2.01 7.24
CA ASP A 179 -0.20 -2.56 8.48
C ASP A 179 -1.57 -3.23 8.28
N GLN A 180 -2.39 -2.74 7.35
CA GLN A 180 -3.69 -3.36 7.07
C GLN A 180 -3.54 -4.78 6.52
N LYS A 181 -2.52 -5.01 5.70
CA LYS A 181 -2.20 -6.36 5.21
C LYS A 181 -1.71 -7.25 6.35
N LEU A 182 -0.83 -6.72 7.21
CA LEU A 182 -0.30 -7.45 8.37
C LEU A 182 -1.39 -7.83 9.37
N ASN A 183 -2.30 -6.90 9.67
CA ASN A 183 -3.42 -7.12 10.57
C ASN A 183 -4.42 -8.15 10.04
N ALA A 184 -4.60 -8.23 8.72
CA ALA A 184 -5.44 -9.23 8.09
C ALA A 184 -4.84 -10.65 8.13
N LEU A 185 -3.50 -10.78 8.15
CA LEU A 185 -2.79 -12.06 8.26
C LEU A 185 -2.68 -12.57 9.71
N SER A 186 -2.82 -11.67 10.67
CA SER A 186 -2.71 -11.98 12.11
C SER A 186 -4.04 -12.38 12.75
N ARG A 187 -5.13 -12.44 11.98
CA ARG A 187 -6.47 -12.87 12.38
C ARG A 187 -6.79 -14.23 11.77
#